data_AF-A0A534ZIH2-F1
#
_entry.id   AF-A0A534ZIH2-F1
#
_cell.length_a   1.000
_cell.length_b   1.000
_cell.length_c   1.000
_cell.angle_alpha   90.00
_cell.angle_beta   90.00
_cell.angle_gamma   90.00
#
_symmetry.space_group_name_H-M   'P 1'
#
loop_
_entity.id
_entity.type
_entity.pdbx_description
1 polymer ?
#
loop_
_entity_poly.entity_id
_entity_poly.type
_entity_poly.pdbx_seq_one_letter_code
_entity_poly.pdbx_strand_id
1 'polypeptide(L)'
;LGAAAGLGALIAAVPALGIGLKVVGSVYLLYLAWQVVGIADVEEADIASAPGFGQSVAFQFVNPKAWFFVLSAVAAFRPLRMDLIVGALLMAVVVMVIVIPSAGLWAIGGDALSRFIRSPRAHRAVNLALAIVLVAMVVLIWV
;
A
#
# COMPACT_ATOMS: atom_id res chain seq x y z
N LEU A 1 8.42 15.16 -11.69
CA LEU A 1 9.72 14.68 -12.23
C LEU A 1 10.79 14.55 -11.13
N GLY A 2 11.08 15.58 -10.33
CA GLY A 2 12.23 15.57 -9.39
C GLY A 2 12.34 14.42 -8.38
N ALA A 3 11.27 13.99 -7.70
CA ALA A 3 11.37 12.94 -6.67
C ALA A 3 11.47 11.52 -7.26
N ALA A 4 10.58 11.16 -8.21
CA ALA A 4 10.60 9.85 -8.87
C ALA A 4 11.79 9.70 -9.85
N ALA A 5 12.14 10.75 -10.60
CA ALA A 5 13.35 10.76 -11.41
C ALA A 5 14.61 10.88 -10.55
N GLY A 6 14.55 11.55 -9.38
CA GLY A 6 15.67 11.65 -8.45
C GLY A 6 16.00 10.31 -7.79
N LEU A 7 14.99 9.58 -7.32
CA LEU A 7 15.20 8.23 -6.77
C LEU A 7 15.62 7.25 -7.86
N GLY A 8 14.99 7.32 -9.05
CA GLY A 8 15.39 6.51 -10.20
C GLY A 8 16.83 6.78 -10.67
N ALA A 9 17.23 8.05 -10.74
CA ALA A 9 18.59 8.46 -11.07
C ALA A 9 19.59 8.08 -9.98
N LEU A 10 19.21 8.16 -8.70
CA LEU A 10 20.05 7.73 -7.58
C LEU A 10 20.30 6.21 -7.61
N ILE A 11 19.25 5.43 -7.87
CA ILE A 11 19.37 3.97 -8.02
C ILE A 11 20.20 3.61 -9.26
N ALA A 12 20.05 4.36 -10.36
CA ALA A 12 20.88 4.18 -11.56
C ALA A 12 22.36 4.55 -11.31
N ALA A 13 22.62 5.60 -10.52
CA ALA A 13 23.96 6.03 -10.16
C ALA A 13 24.64 5.10 -9.15
N VAL A 14 23.87 4.47 -8.26
CA VAL A 14 24.35 3.52 -7.25
C VAL A 14 23.54 2.22 -7.33
N PRO A 15 23.88 1.30 -8.25
CA PRO A 15 23.13 0.06 -8.46
C PRO A 15 23.00 -0.81 -7.20
N ALA A 16 23.99 -0.74 -6.30
CA ALA A 16 23.96 -1.43 -5.01
C ALA A 16 22.78 -1.01 -4.12
N LEU A 17 22.30 0.24 -4.23
CA LEU A 17 21.11 0.71 -3.52
C LEU A 17 19.86 -0.01 -4.01
N GLY A 18 19.75 -0.23 -5.32
CA GLY A 18 18.66 -1.00 -5.92
C GLY A 18 18.64 -2.44 -5.40
N ILE A 19 19.80 -3.10 -5.38
CA ILE A 19 19.93 -4.46 -4.83
C ILE A 19 19.60 -4.50 -3.34
N GLY A 20 20.10 -3.54 -2.56
CA GLY A 20 19.80 -3.43 -1.13
C GLY A 20 18.29 -3.29 -0.86
N LEU A 21 17.60 -2.42 -1.61
CA LEU A 21 16.15 -2.26 -1.53
C LEU A 21 15.40 -3.56 -1.88
N LYS A 22 15.84 -4.28 -2.92
CA LYS A 22 15.26 -5.58 -3.29
C LYS A 22 15.40 -6.62 -2.17
N VAL A 23 16.59 -6.70 -1.55
CA VAL A 23 16.86 -7.63 -0.43
C VAL A 23 16.01 -7.26 0.79
N VAL A 24 16.03 -6.01 1.22
CA VAL A 24 15.25 -5.54 2.38
C VAL A 24 13.75 -5.76 2.16
N GLY A 25 13.25 -5.40 0.97
CA GLY A 25 11.85 -5.64 0.60
C GLY A 25 11.50 -7.12 0.59
N SER A 26 12.38 -7.99 0.08
CA SER A 26 12.17 -9.44 0.07
C SER A 26 12.07 -10.00 1.49
N VAL A 27 13.02 -9.65 2.37
CA VAL A 27 13.01 -10.08 3.78
C VAL A 27 11.74 -9.61 4.48
N TYR A 28 11.34 -8.36 4.26
CA TYR A 28 10.12 -7.82 4.87
C TYR A 28 8.85 -8.53 4.39
N LEU A 29 8.72 -8.81 3.09
CA LEU A 29 7.58 -9.54 2.54
C LEU A 29 7.52 -10.99 3.04
N LEU A 30 8.66 -11.66 3.16
CA LEU A 30 8.74 -13.00 3.75
C LEU A 30 8.36 -12.98 5.24
N TYR A 31 8.83 -11.96 5.97
CA TYR A 31 8.42 -11.73 7.35
C TYR A 31 6.91 -11.55 7.45
N LEU A 32 6.29 -10.70 6.61
CA LEU A 32 4.84 -10.51 6.59
C LEU A 32 4.10 -11.81 6.21
N ALA A 33 4.60 -12.57 5.24
CA ALA A 33 4.00 -13.85 4.86
C ALA A 33 3.97 -14.83 6.04
N TRP A 34 5.05 -14.88 6.82
CA TRP A 34 5.11 -15.70 8.02
C TRP A 34 4.14 -15.23 9.10
N GLN A 35 4.06 -13.91 9.35
CA GLN A 35 3.12 -13.32 10.32
C GLN A 35 1.66 -13.60 9.95
N VAL A 36 1.28 -13.44 8.67
CA VAL A 36 -0.10 -13.65 8.20
C VAL A 36 -0.57 -15.09 8.45
N VAL A 37 0.31 -16.09 8.26
CA VAL A 37 -0.02 -17.49 8.57
C VAL A 37 -0.13 -17.73 10.08
N GLY A 38 0.76 -17.12 10.88
CA GLY A 38 0.79 -17.29 12.34
C GLY A 38 -0.37 -16.65 13.10
N ILE A 39 -1.00 -15.60 12.56
CA ILE A 39 -2.12 -14.89 13.22
C ILE A 39 -3.41 -15.73 13.29
N ALA A 40 -3.56 -16.77 12.46
CA ALA A 40 -4.78 -17.58 12.42
C ALA A 40 -5.10 -18.34 13.74
N ASP A 41 -4.16 -18.41 14.67
CA ASP A 41 -4.29 -19.11 15.95
C ASP A 41 -4.38 -18.16 17.16
N VAL A 42 -4.35 -16.83 16.95
CA VAL A 42 -4.56 -15.86 18.04
C VAL A 42 -6.06 -15.62 18.19
N GLU A 43 -6.67 -16.22 19.21
CA GLU A 43 -8.01 -15.86 19.67
C GLU A 43 -8.10 -14.34 19.82
N GLU A 44 -9.10 -13.76 19.15
CA GLU A 44 -9.62 -12.39 19.24
C GLU A 44 -8.84 -11.50 20.23
N ALA A 45 -7.61 -11.14 19.85
CA ALA A 45 -6.81 -10.22 20.63
C ALA A 45 -7.57 -8.91 20.63
N ASP A 46 -8.04 -8.50 21.80
CA ASP A 46 -8.80 -7.30 22.12
C ASP A 46 -8.44 -6.17 21.14
N ILE A 47 -9.20 -6.07 20.04
CA ILE A 47 -8.85 -5.19 18.93
C ILE A 47 -9.04 -3.80 19.50
N ALA A 48 -7.92 -3.13 19.80
CA ALA A 48 -7.92 -1.74 20.22
C ALA A 48 -8.91 -0.98 19.33
N SER A 49 -9.82 -0.25 19.96
CA SER A 49 -10.95 0.38 19.29
C SER A 49 -10.50 1.08 18.01
N ALA A 50 -11.12 0.71 16.89
CA ALA A 50 -10.73 1.23 15.58
C ALA A 50 -10.73 2.77 15.62
N PRO A 51 -9.68 3.43 15.12
CA PRO A 51 -9.57 4.88 15.20
C PRO A 51 -10.76 5.54 14.51
N GLY A 52 -11.35 6.55 15.17
CA GLY A 52 -12.49 7.30 14.64
C GLY A 52 -12.15 7.99 13.32
N PHE A 53 -13.17 8.44 12.57
CA PHE A 53 -12.97 9.07 11.25
C PHE A 53 -11.91 10.19 11.26
N GLY A 54 -11.94 11.08 12.25
CA GLY A 54 -10.96 12.16 12.37
C GLY A 54 -9.54 11.68 12.61
N GLN A 55 -9.35 10.65 13.44
CA GLN A 55 -8.04 10.03 13.68
C GLN A 55 -7.52 9.33 12.41
N SER A 56 -8.42 8.66 11.68
CA SER A 56 -8.08 8.01 10.40
C SER A 56 -7.70 9.03 9.32
N VAL A 57 -8.36 10.18 9.26
CA VAL A 57 -7.97 11.29 8.36
C VAL A 57 -6.62 11.87 8.75
N ALA A 58 -6.40 12.13 10.05
CA ALA A 58 -5.13 12.65 10.55
C ALA A 58 -3.96 11.69 10.27
N PHE A 59 -4.19 10.39 10.37
CA PHE A 59 -3.18 9.36 10.08
C PHE A 59 -2.63 9.44 8.64
N GLN A 60 -3.42 9.89 7.68
CA GLN A 60 -2.98 10.01 6.29
C GLN A 60 -1.84 11.04 6.13
N PHE A 61 -1.79 12.06 6.98
CA PHE A 61 -0.73 13.08 6.94
C PHE A 61 0.61 12.58 7.46
N VAL A 62 0.62 11.58 8.35
CA VAL A 62 1.87 10.94 8.81
C VAL A 62 2.27 9.73 7.96
N ASN A 63 1.44 9.35 6.98
CA ASN A 63 1.65 8.17 6.15
C ASN A 63 2.58 8.47 4.96
N PRO A 64 3.87 8.08 4.97
CA PRO A 64 4.79 8.34 3.86
C PRO A 64 4.32 7.71 2.55
N LYS A 65 3.57 6.59 2.61
CA LYS A 65 2.98 5.94 1.42
C LYS A 65 2.04 6.88 0.67
N ALA A 66 1.23 7.66 1.40
CA ALA A 66 0.27 8.59 0.80
C ALA A 66 1.00 9.72 0.07
N TRP A 67 2.06 10.27 0.69
CA TRP A 67 2.88 11.31 0.09
C TRP A 67 3.60 10.83 -1.18
N PHE A 68 4.22 9.65 -1.15
CA PHE A 68 4.88 9.09 -2.34
C PHE A 68 3.91 8.83 -3.48
N PHE A 69 2.70 8.35 -3.18
CA PHE A 69 1.66 8.16 -4.18
C PHE A 69 1.25 9.49 -4.83
N VAL A 70 0.92 10.52 -4.03
CA VAL A 70 0.51 11.84 -4.56
C VAL A 70 1.64 12.47 -5.38
N LEU A 71 2.88 12.43 -4.87
CA LEU A 71 4.05 12.96 -5.58
C LEU A 71 4.27 12.23 -6.92
N SER A 72 4.10 10.92 -6.95
CA SER A 72 4.22 10.12 -8.18
C SER A 72 3.10 10.43 -9.17
N ALA A 73 1.87 10.56 -8.69
CA ALA A 73 0.71 10.88 -9.51
C ALA A 73 0.84 12.27 -10.15
N VAL A 74 1.18 13.29 -9.36
CA VAL A 74 1.46 14.64 -9.86
C VAL A 74 2.65 14.64 -10.80
N ALA A 75 3.72 13.90 -10.50
CA ALA A 75 4.88 13.83 -11.37
C ALA A 75 4.59 13.20 -12.74
N ALA A 76 3.68 12.23 -12.80
CA ALA A 76 3.39 11.46 -14.01
C ALA A 76 2.25 12.03 -14.85
N PHE A 77 1.21 12.61 -14.22
CA PHE A 77 -0.06 12.91 -14.90
C PHE A 77 -0.46 14.39 -14.87
N ARG A 78 0.30 15.26 -14.20
CA ARG A 78 -0.01 16.69 -14.15
C ARG A 78 0.05 17.33 -15.55
N PRO A 79 -0.94 18.16 -15.94
CA PRO A 79 -0.88 18.91 -17.19
C PRO A 79 0.33 19.86 -17.25
N LEU A 80 1.21 19.67 -18.24
CA LEU A 80 2.42 20.49 -18.41
C LEU A 80 2.13 21.93 -18.88
N ARG A 81 0.97 22.15 -19.52
CA ARG A 81 0.57 23.46 -20.09
C ARG A 81 -0.14 24.38 -19.08
N MET A 82 -0.41 23.91 -17.87
CA MET A 82 -1.07 24.70 -16.82
C MET A 82 -0.04 25.25 -15.84
N ASP A 83 -0.44 26.28 -15.09
CA ASP A 83 0.33 26.80 -13.95
C ASP A 83 0.60 25.70 -12.89
N LEU A 84 1.75 25.79 -12.20
CA LEU A 84 2.20 24.79 -11.23
C LEU A 84 1.20 24.55 -10.09
N ILE A 85 0.56 25.61 -9.59
CA ILE A 85 -0.39 25.47 -8.49
C ILE A 85 -1.71 24.92 -9.04
N VAL A 86 -2.21 25.50 -10.14
CA VAL A 86 -3.50 25.11 -10.74
C VAL A 86 -3.53 23.65 -11.16
N GLY A 87 -2.52 23.19 -11.91
CA GLY A 87 -2.48 21.79 -12.34
C GLY A 87 -2.24 20.79 -11.19
N ALA A 88 -1.62 21.21 -10.09
CA ALA A 88 -1.43 20.36 -8.91
C ALA A 88 -2.73 20.22 -8.12
N LEU A 89 -3.48 21.31 -7.95
CA LEU A 89 -4.81 21.30 -7.34
C LEU A 89 -5.79 20.45 -8.16
N LEU A 90 -5.79 20.58 -9.49
CA LEU A 90 -6.59 19.74 -10.37
C LEU A 90 -6.27 18.26 -10.18
N MET A 91 -4.98 17.90 -10.17
CA MET A 91 -4.57 16.51 -9.95
C MET A 91 -4.97 16.00 -8.55
N ALA A 92 -4.85 16.83 -7.51
CA ALA A 92 -5.28 16.47 -6.17
C ALA A 92 -6.78 16.14 -6.12
N VAL A 93 -7.62 16.94 -6.79
CA VAL A 93 -9.06 16.68 -6.88
C VAL A 93 -9.34 15.38 -7.64
N VAL A 94 -8.72 15.18 -8.80
CA VAL A 94 -8.88 13.95 -9.60
C VAL A 94 -8.49 12.71 -8.79
N VAL A 95 -7.33 12.76 -8.13
CA VAL A 95 -6.87 11.65 -7.27
C VAL A 95 -7.84 11.40 -6.13
N MET A 96 -8.35 12.45 -5.47
CA MET A 96 -9.29 12.30 -4.36
C MET A 96 -10.62 11.67 -4.80
N VAL A 97 -11.14 12.11 -5.95
CA VAL A 97 -12.37 11.57 -6.55
C VAL A 97 -12.21 10.10 -6.96
N ILE A 98 -11.00 9.64 -7.26
CA ILE A 98 -10.74 8.22 -7.56
C ILE A 98 -10.51 7.43 -6.27
N VAL A 99 -9.60 7.91 -5.41
CA VAL A 99 -9.14 7.16 -4.23
C VAL A 99 -10.25 7.00 -3.19
N ILE A 100 -11.08 8.01 -2.93
CA ILE A 100 -12.13 7.90 -1.91
C ILE A 100 -13.16 6.82 -2.28
N PRO A 101 -13.78 6.83 -3.47
CA PRO A 101 -14.69 5.77 -3.87
C PRO A 101 -14.01 4.41 -3.98
N SER A 102 -12.78 4.32 -4.52
CA SER A 102 -12.05 3.05 -4.59
C SER A 102 -11.77 2.47 -3.20
N ALA A 103 -11.38 3.31 -2.23
CA ALA A 103 -11.17 2.89 -0.85
C ALA A 103 -12.49 2.46 -0.18
N GLY A 104 -13.59 3.17 -0.45
CA GLY A 104 -14.93 2.81 0.02
C GLY A 104 -15.38 1.46 -0.53
N LEU A 105 -15.24 1.24 -1.84
CA LEU A 105 -15.53 -0.04 -2.48
C LEU A 105 -14.68 -1.17 -1.92
N TRP A 106 -13.39 -0.91 -1.69
CA TRP A 106 -12.49 -1.88 -1.07
C TRP A 106 -12.91 -2.22 0.36
N ALA A 107 -13.28 -1.22 1.17
CA ALA A 107 -13.76 -1.42 2.54
C ALA A 107 -15.08 -2.22 2.58
N ILE A 108 -16.03 -1.91 1.70
CA ILE A 108 -17.29 -2.66 1.56
C ILE A 108 -17.01 -4.10 1.12
N GLY A 109 -16.08 -4.28 0.16
CA GLY A 109 -15.65 -5.61 -0.27
C GLY A 109 -15.00 -6.42 0.86
N GLY A 110 -14.17 -5.77 1.69
CA GLY A 110 -13.57 -6.38 2.88
C GLY A 110 -14.61 -6.80 3.91
N ASP A 111 -15.59 -5.94 4.22
CA ASP A 111 -16.70 -6.28 5.11
C ASP A 111 -17.51 -7.47 4.56
N ALA A 112 -17.89 -7.42 3.28
CA ALA A 112 -18.60 -8.52 2.64
C ALA A 112 -17.81 -9.83 2.70
N LEU A 113 -16.49 -9.79 2.43
CA LEU A 113 -15.61 -10.95 2.49
C LEU A 113 -15.51 -11.51 3.93
N SER A 114 -15.39 -10.64 4.94
CA SER A 114 -15.34 -11.06 6.35
C SER A 114 -16.58 -11.86 6.76
N ARG A 115 -17.75 -11.52 6.21
CA ARG A 115 -19.00 -12.27 6.46
C ARG A 115 -18.99 -13.67 5.87
N PHE A 116 -18.18 -13.95 4.84
CA PHE A 116 -18.01 -15.29 4.28
C PHE A 116 -16.92 -16.10 4.98
N ILE A 117 -15.93 -15.43 5.57
CA ILE A 117 -14.83 -16.07 6.29
C ILE A 117 -15.23 -16.22 7.78
N ARG A 118 -16.13 -17.16 8.09
CA ARG A 118 -16.64 -17.38 9.46
C ARG A 118 -16.02 -18.56 10.21
N SER A 119 -15.31 -19.45 9.51
CA SER A 119 -14.75 -20.65 10.11
C SER A 119 -13.22 -20.54 10.24
N PRO A 120 -12.61 -21.15 11.27
CA PRO A 120 -11.15 -21.19 11.42
C PRO A 120 -10.44 -21.75 10.18
N ARG A 121 -11.06 -22.72 9.49
CA ARG A 121 -10.53 -23.28 8.24
C ARG A 121 -10.54 -22.26 7.10
N ALA A 122 -11.58 -21.45 6.97
CA ALA A 122 -11.66 -20.38 5.97
C ALA A 122 -10.62 -19.28 6.24
N HIS A 123 -10.44 -18.89 7.51
CA HIS A 123 -9.40 -17.93 7.92
C HIS A 123 -8.00 -18.43 7.53
N ARG A 124 -7.69 -19.68 7.86
CA ARG A 124 -6.41 -20.30 7.49
C ARG A 124 -6.20 -20.38 5.97
N ALA A 125 -7.23 -20.72 5.20
CA ALA A 125 -7.14 -20.77 3.74
C ALA A 125 -6.85 -19.39 3.12
N VAL A 126 -7.52 -18.34 3.60
CA VAL A 126 -7.30 -16.96 3.14
C VAL A 126 -5.90 -16.47 3.55
N ASN A 127 -5.48 -16.72 4.78
CA ASN A 127 -4.14 -16.33 5.23
C ASN A 127 -3.04 -17.05 4.45
N LEU A 128 -3.23 -18.34 4.15
CA LEU A 128 -2.30 -19.08 3.29
C LEU A 128 -2.26 -18.50 1.86
N ALA A 129 -3.41 -18.16 1.28
CA ALA A 129 -3.46 -17.52 -0.04
C ALA A 129 -2.72 -16.17 -0.05
N LEU A 130 -2.94 -15.33 0.97
CA LEU A 130 -2.23 -14.06 1.12
C LEU A 130 -0.72 -14.24 1.28
N ALA A 131 -0.29 -15.23 2.07
CA ALA A 131 1.13 -15.55 2.24
C ALA A 131 1.76 -16.02 0.93
N ILE A 132 1.08 -16.85 0.15
CA ILE A 132 1.53 -17.28 -1.19
C ILE A 132 1.69 -16.06 -2.12
N VAL A 133 0.73 -15.14 -2.11
CA VAL A 133 0.84 -13.90 -2.91
C VAL A 133 2.05 -13.07 -2.48
N LEU A 134 2.29 -12.91 -1.18
CA LEU A 134 3.47 -12.19 -0.67
C LEU A 134 4.78 -12.85 -1.12
N VAL A 135 4.88 -14.18 -1.04
CA VAL A 135 6.06 -14.92 -1.54
C VAL A 135 6.21 -14.78 -3.06
N ALA A 136 5.11 -14.81 -3.81
CA ALA A 136 5.14 -14.59 -5.26
C ALA A 136 5.63 -13.17 -5.61
N MET A 137 5.27 -12.15 -4.80
CA MET A 137 5.81 -10.80 -4.96
C MET A 137 7.32 -10.76 -4.73
N VAL A 138 7.85 -11.55 -3.80
CA VAL A 138 9.31 -11.67 -3.62
C VAL A 138 9.95 -12.20 -4.90
N VAL A 139 9.42 -13.26 -5.50
CA VAL A 139 9.93 -13.77 -6.79
C VAL A 139 9.88 -12.69 -7.86
N LEU A 140 8.76 -11.95 -7.96
CA LEU A 140 8.58 -10.89 -8.95
C LEU A 140 9.57 -9.72 -8.80
N ILE A 141 10.06 -9.43 -7.59
CA ILE A 141 11.08 -8.39 -7.37
C ILE A 141 12.40 -8.71 -8.09
N TRP A 142 12.69 -10.00 -8.29
CA TRP A 142 13.95 -10.48 -8.87
C TRP A 142 13.86 -10.80 -10.37
N VAL A 143 12.66 -10.75 -10.95
CA VAL A 143 12.41 -10.82 -12.39
C VAL A 143 12.49 -9.42 -12.99
#